data_AF-A0A9N9N1V6-F1
#
_entry.id   AF-A0A9N9N1V6-F1
#
_cell.length_a   1.000
_cell.length_b   1.000
_cell.length_c   1.000
_cell.angle_alpha   90.00
_cell.angle_beta   90.00
_cell.angle_gamma   90.00
#
_symmetry.space_group_name_H-M   'P 1'
#
loop_
_entity.id
_entity.type
_entity.pdbx_description
1 polymer ?
#
loop_
_entity_poly.entity_id
_entity_poly.type
_entity_poly.pdbx_seq_one_letter_code
_entity_poly.pdbx_strand_id
1 'polypeptide(L)'
;MCRKLENVQNEMMEEEYPLLLPQFNNRKKAPLYDHERAALRYSKVMVAEAYASAVGGWGAQCAVALQLATGQGGAPCNDPRALEQHAQRHRQLYEHMCQAYTEVHSTSKKLLYQLDHLVQVCHQTDPADMQSDGSVSTAGSSGGDPAADYSSGANHVLAVIHQILGHHRALEARYHQARLKLHQRLALLLYKEDCRQVLDWLANHGDVFLQKNTGVGRNLHKARVYQKSHEHFENVAQNTYTNAEKLLAAAEELARSGECDPEEVLGVARDLEAHVAAFAARVDRRRRRLDLAVLLYTHEKELVQWLDTLRSGGGVCAADDTPEAARRALEQCAQHRAASLDACAATIAQGEALLQDLRRAALLPDVFMWSERDGRSRINQRRLALLHLYRKHEENCFNCQTREFVIRLRNYFDRESQNGGPILPITSVVERVADALDIGQRTVRRITKEKYGETGTEENKLHTPKKRKRAKLVVGIDSFDADAIRRHVYGYYLRNKYPTRKKLVHSLKEAGLFFSGESSLT
;
A
#
# COMPACT_ATOMS: atom_id res chain seq x y z
N MET A 1 14.98 9.86 -9.12
CA MET A 1 15.98 9.61 -10.18
C MET A 1 15.54 10.21 -11.49
N CYS A 2 14.31 9.96 -11.96
CA CYS A 2 13.76 10.49 -13.24
C CYS A 2 13.82 12.01 -13.50
N ARG A 3 14.07 12.90 -12.51
CA ARG A 3 14.02 14.37 -12.73
C ARG A 3 14.98 14.87 -13.80
N LYS A 4 16.16 14.24 -13.93
CA LYS A 4 17.14 14.65 -14.96
C LYS A 4 16.67 14.27 -16.36
N LEU A 5 16.14 13.06 -16.52
CA LEU A 5 15.55 12.60 -17.77
C LEU A 5 14.32 13.44 -18.15
N GLU A 6 13.42 13.68 -17.19
CA GLU A 6 12.25 14.55 -17.34
C GLU A 6 12.68 15.98 -17.76
N ASN A 7 13.72 16.56 -17.16
CA ASN A 7 14.22 17.89 -17.54
C ASN A 7 14.77 17.92 -18.96
N VAL A 8 15.54 16.90 -19.38
CA VAL A 8 16.06 16.83 -20.76
C VAL A 8 14.92 16.65 -21.77
N GLN A 9 13.91 15.83 -21.45
CA GLN A 9 12.73 15.67 -22.27
C GLN A 9 11.90 16.97 -22.36
N ASN A 10 11.78 17.72 -21.27
CA ASN A 10 11.11 19.03 -21.27
C ASN A 10 11.90 20.08 -22.07
N GLU A 11 13.23 20.12 -21.96
CA GLU A 11 14.09 21.01 -22.77
C GLU A 11 14.05 20.67 -24.28
N MET A 12 13.67 19.45 -24.65
CA MET A 12 13.41 19.05 -26.04
C MET A 12 12.03 19.52 -26.55
N MET A 13 11.05 19.68 -25.65
CA MET A 13 9.67 20.07 -25.98
C MET A 13 9.43 21.58 -26.02
N GLU A 14 10.34 22.40 -25.47
CA GLU A 14 10.28 23.86 -25.62
C GLU A 14 10.70 24.28 -27.05
N GLU A 15 9.72 24.31 -27.96
CA GLU A 15 9.81 24.91 -29.29
C GLU A 15 9.67 26.45 -29.26
N GLU A 16 10.56 27.08 -30.04
CA GLU A 16 10.41 28.34 -30.80
C GLU A 16 9.81 29.59 -30.13
N TYR A 17 10.69 30.54 -29.78
CA TYR A 17 10.38 31.95 -29.94
C TYR A 17 11.32 32.55 -31.01
N PRO A 18 10.79 32.97 -32.17
CA PRO A 18 11.52 33.87 -33.06
C PRO A 18 11.84 35.15 -32.27
N LEU A 19 13.11 35.54 -32.26
CA LEU A 19 13.55 36.81 -31.67
C LEU A 19 12.78 37.97 -32.32
N LEU A 20 11.80 38.52 -31.60
CA LEU A 20 11.21 39.82 -31.90
C LEU A 20 12.31 40.88 -31.76
N LEU A 21 12.71 41.46 -32.89
CA LEU A 21 13.68 42.55 -32.95
C LEU A 21 13.25 43.72 -32.04
N PRO A 22 14.12 44.23 -31.14
CA PRO A 22 13.82 45.41 -30.35
C PRO A 22 13.72 46.65 -31.25
N GLN A 23 12.59 47.34 -31.20
CA GLN A 23 12.41 48.68 -31.75
C GLN A 23 13.00 49.69 -30.74
N PHE A 24 14.11 50.36 -31.09
CA PHE A 24 14.65 51.44 -30.25
C PHE A 24 15.02 52.71 -31.03
N ASN A 25 14.64 53.81 -30.38
CA ASN A 25 14.55 55.19 -30.84
C ASN A 25 15.89 55.85 -31.24
N ASN A 26 15.83 56.63 -32.32
CA ASN A 26 16.89 57.50 -32.79
C ASN A 26 17.19 58.64 -31.80
N ARG A 27 18.46 58.76 -31.36
CA ARG A 27 19.01 60.03 -30.85
C ARG A 27 20.01 60.58 -31.85
N LYS A 28 19.75 61.82 -32.28
CA LYS A 28 20.57 62.62 -33.20
C LYS A 28 21.99 62.77 -32.66
N LYS A 29 23.01 62.56 -33.50
CA LYS A 29 24.39 63.03 -33.28
C LYS A 29 24.91 63.74 -34.54
N ALA A 30 25.65 64.81 -34.28
CA ALA A 30 26.24 65.80 -35.20
C ALA A 30 27.26 65.21 -36.19
N PRO A 31 27.65 65.91 -37.27
CA PRO A 31 28.43 65.34 -38.36
C PRO A 31 29.90 65.12 -37.97
N LEU A 32 30.43 63.94 -38.30
CA LEU A 32 31.83 63.52 -38.12
C LEU A 32 32.62 63.74 -39.43
N TYR A 33 33.89 64.13 -39.31
CA TYR A 33 34.78 64.48 -40.43
C TYR A 33 35.28 63.24 -41.22
N ASP A 34 35.79 63.43 -42.44
CA ASP A 34 36.06 62.36 -43.43
C ASP A 34 37.02 61.24 -42.96
N HIS A 35 37.95 61.52 -42.04
CA HIS A 35 38.84 60.50 -41.47
C HIS A 35 38.11 59.54 -40.51
N GLU A 36 37.06 60.02 -39.81
CA GLU A 36 36.20 59.22 -38.94
C GLU A 36 35.18 58.41 -39.76
N ARG A 37 34.76 58.92 -40.93
CA ARG A 37 33.93 58.17 -41.90
C ARG A 37 34.66 56.98 -42.49
N ALA A 38 35.96 57.12 -42.80
CA ALA A 38 36.79 55.99 -43.21
C ALA A 38 36.92 54.95 -42.09
N ALA A 39 37.21 55.37 -40.85
CA ALA A 39 37.30 54.48 -39.69
C ALA A 39 35.96 53.75 -39.38
N LEU A 40 34.81 54.41 -39.55
CA LEU A 40 33.49 53.80 -39.44
C LEU A 40 33.16 52.82 -40.57
N ARG A 41 33.63 53.08 -41.81
CA ARG A 41 33.51 52.15 -42.94
C ARG A 41 34.35 50.89 -42.69
N TYR A 42 35.61 51.06 -42.26
CA TYR A 42 36.48 49.95 -41.85
C TYR A 42 35.87 49.16 -40.68
N SER A 43 35.42 49.83 -39.62
CA SER A 43 34.84 49.16 -38.45
C SER A 43 33.58 48.34 -38.78
N LYS A 44 32.71 48.80 -39.70
CA LYS A 44 31.48 48.08 -40.04
C LYS A 44 31.69 46.91 -41.01
N VAL A 45 32.61 47.05 -41.98
CA VAL A 45 32.98 45.97 -42.89
C VAL A 45 33.70 44.85 -42.12
N MET A 46 34.56 45.22 -41.17
CA MET A 46 35.26 44.27 -40.28
C MET A 46 34.31 43.40 -39.46
N VAL A 47 33.14 43.92 -39.04
CA VAL A 47 32.14 43.12 -38.27
C VAL A 47 31.48 42.05 -39.14
N ALA A 48 31.13 42.37 -40.39
CA ALA A 48 30.57 41.41 -41.34
C ALA A 48 31.59 40.34 -41.77
N GLU A 49 32.85 40.75 -41.99
CA GLU A 49 33.95 39.84 -42.31
C GLU A 49 34.30 38.93 -41.12
N ALA A 50 34.31 39.47 -39.90
CA ALA A 50 34.51 38.68 -38.69
C ALA A 50 33.43 37.60 -38.54
N TYR A 51 32.15 37.93 -38.75
CA TYR A 51 31.07 36.96 -38.75
C TYR A 51 31.29 35.88 -39.81
N ALA A 52 31.57 36.27 -41.06
CA ALA A 52 31.79 35.33 -42.16
C ALA A 52 32.96 34.37 -41.86
N SER A 53 34.04 34.86 -41.25
CA SER A 53 35.18 34.02 -40.84
C SER A 53 34.82 33.04 -39.72
N ALA A 54 33.91 33.42 -38.81
CA ALA A 54 33.50 32.62 -37.66
C ALA A 54 32.50 31.51 -38.01
N VAL A 55 31.68 31.68 -39.06
CA VAL A 55 30.66 30.70 -39.50
C VAL A 55 31.23 29.31 -39.74
N GLY A 56 32.43 29.22 -40.32
CA GLY A 56 33.12 27.93 -40.52
C GLY A 56 33.44 27.23 -39.20
N GLY A 57 33.96 27.99 -38.22
CA GLY A 57 34.28 27.48 -36.89
C GLY A 57 33.06 27.03 -36.10
N TRP A 58 31.98 27.80 -36.12
CA TRP A 58 30.71 27.41 -35.48
C TRP A 58 30.09 26.18 -36.15
N GLY A 59 30.16 26.10 -37.47
CA GLY A 59 29.73 24.92 -38.22
C GLY A 59 30.50 23.67 -37.85
N ALA A 60 31.82 23.77 -37.64
CA ALA A 60 32.65 22.67 -37.17
C ALA A 60 32.27 22.24 -35.75
N GLN A 61 31.96 23.17 -34.84
CA GLN A 61 31.50 22.83 -33.49
C GLN A 61 30.13 22.13 -33.47
N CYS A 62 29.20 22.53 -34.33
CA CYS A 62 27.93 21.82 -34.53
C CYS A 62 28.17 20.39 -35.07
N ALA A 63 29.13 20.22 -35.99
CA ALA A 63 29.51 18.91 -36.50
C ALA A 63 30.12 18.01 -35.41
N VAL A 64 30.94 18.56 -34.51
CA VAL A 64 31.47 17.83 -33.34
C VAL A 64 30.33 17.37 -32.42
N ALA A 65 29.35 18.24 -32.14
CA ALA A 65 28.18 17.87 -31.34
C ALA A 65 27.39 16.71 -31.97
N LEU A 66 27.19 16.77 -33.29
CA LEU A 66 26.52 15.71 -34.04
C LEU A 66 27.33 14.40 -34.03
N GLN A 67 28.65 14.46 -34.17
CA GLN A 67 29.54 13.30 -34.09
C GLN A 67 29.49 12.63 -32.71
N LEU A 68 29.53 13.41 -31.63
CA LEU A 68 29.43 12.87 -30.27
C LEU A 68 28.08 12.20 -30.02
N ALA A 69 27.01 12.70 -30.63
CA ALA A 69 25.67 12.14 -30.51
C ALA A 69 25.46 10.87 -31.35
N THR A 70 25.91 10.88 -32.61
CA THR A 70 25.56 9.86 -33.63
C THR A 70 26.68 8.89 -33.97
N GLY A 71 27.93 9.20 -33.65
CA GLY A 71 29.09 8.40 -34.06
C GLY A 71 29.45 8.53 -35.55
N GLN A 72 29.00 9.56 -36.26
CA GLN A 72 29.49 9.79 -37.63
C GLN A 72 31.00 10.08 -37.63
N GLY A 73 31.81 9.13 -38.12
CA GLY A 73 33.27 9.23 -38.15
C GLY A 73 33.99 8.76 -36.86
N GLY A 74 33.31 8.05 -35.95
CA GLY A 74 33.89 7.48 -34.72
C GLY A 74 32.86 6.81 -33.80
N ALA A 75 33.25 6.36 -32.61
CA ALA A 75 32.26 5.87 -31.63
C ALA A 75 31.48 7.06 -31.01
N PRO A 76 30.15 6.94 -30.81
CA PRO A 76 29.39 7.96 -30.09
C PRO A 76 29.85 8.05 -28.62
N CYS A 77 29.65 9.20 -27.99
CA CYS A 77 29.96 9.38 -26.59
C CYS A 77 29.05 8.47 -25.73
N ASN A 78 29.66 7.81 -24.75
CA ASN A 78 28.97 6.94 -23.78
C ASN A 78 28.95 7.53 -22.36
N ASP A 79 29.59 8.67 -22.14
CA ASP A 79 29.59 9.36 -20.84
C ASP A 79 28.51 10.45 -20.81
N PRO A 80 27.44 10.29 -20.01
CA PRO A 80 26.38 11.29 -19.89
C PRO A 80 26.89 12.63 -19.33
N ARG A 81 27.93 12.65 -18.48
CA ARG A 81 28.49 13.92 -17.95
C ARG A 81 29.21 14.71 -19.04
N ALA A 82 29.97 14.04 -19.90
CA ALA A 82 30.61 14.66 -21.04
C ALA A 82 29.58 15.25 -22.02
N LEU A 83 28.46 14.55 -22.25
CA LEU A 83 27.36 15.03 -23.09
C LEU A 83 26.60 16.21 -22.46
N GLU A 84 26.34 16.20 -21.14
CA GLU A 84 25.77 17.36 -20.41
C GLU A 84 26.64 18.61 -20.62
N GLN A 85 27.97 18.47 -20.45
CA GLN A 85 28.91 19.58 -20.67
C GLN A 85 28.92 20.05 -22.13
N HIS A 86 28.83 19.12 -23.07
CA HIS A 86 28.79 19.48 -24.49
C HIS A 86 27.48 20.20 -24.84
N ALA A 87 26.34 19.80 -24.26
CA ALA A 87 25.06 20.47 -24.45
C ALA A 87 25.08 21.91 -23.92
N GLN A 88 25.74 22.14 -22.78
CA GLN A 88 25.97 23.49 -22.25
C GLN A 88 26.85 24.33 -23.17
N ARG A 89 27.96 23.79 -23.68
CA ARG A 89 28.82 24.48 -24.64
C ARG A 89 28.09 24.79 -25.95
N HIS A 90 27.27 23.87 -26.42
CA HIS A 90 26.46 24.04 -27.63
C HIS A 90 25.41 25.16 -27.44
N ARG A 91 24.80 25.26 -26.24
CA ARG A 91 23.91 26.38 -25.89
C ARG A 91 24.64 27.74 -25.94
N GLN A 92 25.82 27.83 -25.34
CA GLN A 92 26.66 29.04 -25.37
C GLN A 92 27.09 29.42 -26.80
N LEU A 93 27.38 28.42 -27.63
CA LEU A 93 27.70 28.62 -29.05
C LEU A 93 26.56 29.34 -29.78
N TYR A 94 25.31 28.92 -29.55
CA TYR A 94 24.13 29.55 -30.16
C TYR A 94 23.94 31.00 -29.71
N GLU A 95 24.09 31.26 -28.40
CA GLU A 95 24.03 32.63 -27.87
C GLU A 95 25.06 33.54 -28.56
N HIS A 96 26.29 33.05 -28.71
CA HIS A 96 27.36 33.78 -29.40
C HIS A 96 27.06 34.00 -30.89
N MET A 97 26.54 32.99 -31.58
CA MET A 97 26.09 33.10 -32.98
C MET A 97 25.00 34.18 -33.14
N CYS A 98 23.99 34.19 -32.27
CA CYS A 98 22.91 35.17 -32.30
C CYS A 98 23.37 36.58 -31.98
N GLN A 99 24.28 36.74 -31.01
CA GLN A 99 24.90 38.03 -30.67
C GLN A 99 25.66 38.60 -31.86
N ALA A 100 26.55 37.81 -32.47
CA ALA A 100 27.33 38.22 -33.63
C ALA A 100 26.43 38.57 -34.84
N TYR A 101 25.37 37.78 -35.08
CA TYR A 101 24.39 38.10 -36.13
C TYR A 101 23.65 39.42 -35.85
N THR A 102 23.22 39.64 -34.60
CA THR A 102 22.55 40.88 -34.20
C THR A 102 23.45 42.10 -34.37
N GLU A 103 24.74 41.96 -34.06
CA GLU A 103 25.73 43.00 -34.25
C GLU A 103 25.89 43.37 -35.74
N VAL A 104 26.08 42.36 -36.61
CA VAL A 104 26.14 42.56 -38.08
C VAL A 104 24.85 43.20 -38.59
N HIS A 105 23.69 42.70 -38.18
CA HIS A 105 22.41 43.22 -38.64
C HIS A 105 22.20 44.67 -38.19
N SER A 106 22.53 45.01 -36.94
CA SER A 106 22.38 46.36 -36.41
C SER A 106 23.34 47.37 -37.05
N THR A 107 24.59 46.98 -37.32
CA THR A 107 25.60 47.81 -37.96
C THR A 107 25.29 48.04 -39.44
N SER A 108 24.84 47.00 -40.14
CA SER A 108 24.43 47.05 -41.53
C SER A 108 23.17 47.90 -41.72
N LYS A 109 22.17 47.76 -40.82
CA LYS A 109 20.96 48.62 -40.82
C LYS A 109 21.31 50.10 -40.62
N LYS A 110 22.22 50.42 -39.69
CA LYS A 110 22.72 51.79 -39.49
C LYS A 110 23.44 52.33 -40.74
N LEU A 111 24.20 51.48 -41.43
CA LEU A 111 24.89 51.86 -42.67
C LEU A 111 23.90 52.15 -43.80
N LEU A 112 22.88 51.30 -43.98
CA LEU A 112 21.82 51.52 -44.96
C LEU A 112 21.09 52.84 -44.74
N TYR A 113 20.71 53.16 -43.50
CA TYR A 113 20.09 54.46 -43.19
C TYR A 113 21.02 55.65 -43.51
N GLN A 114 22.33 55.51 -43.29
CA GLN A 114 23.30 56.56 -43.61
C GLN A 114 23.45 56.74 -45.12
N LEU A 115 23.50 55.65 -45.89
CA LEU A 115 23.58 55.70 -47.34
C LEU A 115 22.29 56.27 -47.95
N ASP A 116 21.13 55.87 -47.46
CA ASP A 116 19.82 56.39 -47.89
C ASP A 116 19.70 57.90 -47.62
N HIS A 117 20.14 58.37 -46.45
CA HIS A 117 20.17 59.81 -46.15
C HIS A 117 21.14 60.58 -47.08
N LEU A 118 22.30 60.00 -47.42
CA LEU A 118 23.24 60.65 -48.37
C LEU A 118 22.64 60.74 -49.78
N VAL A 119 21.96 59.69 -50.24
CA VAL A 119 21.20 59.71 -51.50
C VAL A 119 20.13 60.80 -51.49
N GLN A 120 19.39 60.96 -50.39
CA GLN A 120 18.37 62.03 -50.26
C GLN A 120 18.97 63.43 -50.27
N VAL A 121 20.15 63.64 -49.69
CA VAL A 121 20.86 64.94 -49.70
C VAL A 121 21.37 65.27 -51.10
N CYS A 122 21.91 64.29 -51.83
CA CYS A 122 22.32 64.47 -53.23
C CYS A 122 21.13 64.83 -54.15
N HIS A 123 19.96 64.22 -53.96
CA HIS A 123 18.76 64.58 -54.72
C HIS A 123 18.16 65.97 -54.35
N GLN A 124 18.54 66.56 -53.21
CA GLN A 124 18.11 67.90 -52.80
C GLN A 124 19.01 69.02 -53.34
N THR A 125 20.17 68.69 -53.93
CA THR A 125 21.20 69.67 -54.34
C THR A 125 21.18 70.03 -55.84
N ASP A 126 20.19 69.55 -56.61
CA ASP A 126 19.92 69.96 -58.00
C ASP A 126 18.39 70.08 -58.25
N PRO A 127 17.80 71.16 -58.82
CA PRO A 127 18.32 72.48 -59.19
C PRO A 127 17.50 73.66 -58.58
N ALA A 128 18.15 74.51 -57.78
CA ALA A 128 17.67 75.88 -57.51
C ALA A 128 18.82 76.76 -56.98
N ASP A 129 19.90 76.94 -57.75
CA ASP A 129 20.64 78.22 -57.80
C ASP A 129 21.83 78.14 -58.79
N MET A 130 21.73 78.93 -59.87
CA MET A 130 22.75 79.88 -60.37
C MET A 130 22.60 80.12 -61.88
N GLN A 131 22.03 81.28 -62.19
CA GLN A 131 22.15 81.96 -63.48
C GLN A 131 23.54 82.63 -63.59
N SER A 132 24.15 82.52 -64.79
CA SER A 132 25.30 83.30 -65.34
C SER A 132 26.63 83.23 -64.57
N ASP A 133 27.79 82.93 -65.14
CA ASP A 133 28.37 83.47 -66.37
C ASP A 133 29.66 82.67 -66.75
N GLY A 134 30.03 82.69 -68.03
CA GLY A 134 31.44 82.63 -68.48
C GLY A 134 32.24 81.30 -68.50
N SER A 135 32.15 80.58 -69.63
CA SER A 135 33.18 79.77 -70.33
C SER A 135 34.59 79.59 -69.70
N VAL A 136 35.01 78.32 -69.46
CA VAL A 136 36.31 77.77 -69.90
C VAL A 136 36.30 76.22 -69.93
N SER A 137 37.04 75.69 -70.90
CA SER A 137 37.04 74.33 -71.43
C SER A 137 37.60 73.21 -70.54
N THR A 138 36.96 72.04 -70.67
CA THR A 138 37.50 70.68 -70.88
C THR A 138 38.79 70.24 -70.17
N ALA A 139 38.64 69.42 -69.12
CA ALA A 139 39.42 68.19 -68.91
C ALA A 139 38.79 67.34 -67.79
N GLY A 140 38.57 66.04 -68.03
CA GLY A 140 38.29 65.05 -66.98
C GLY A 140 36.81 64.66 -66.80
N SER A 141 36.20 64.09 -67.83
CA SER A 141 34.95 63.34 -67.68
C SER A 141 35.26 62.03 -66.94
N SER A 142 35.09 62.04 -65.62
CA SER A 142 34.99 60.87 -64.75
C SER A 142 34.33 61.23 -63.41
N GLY A 143 33.30 62.09 -63.45
CA GLY A 143 32.47 62.40 -62.28
C GLY A 143 31.18 61.60 -62.37
N GLY A 144 31.17 60.39 -61.81
CA GLY A 144 29.93 59.62 -61.64
C GLY A 144 28.94 60.40 -60.77
N ASP A 145 27.64 60.23 -61.02
CA ASP A 145 26.57 60.76 -60.17
C ASP A 145 26.75 60.23 -58.73
N PRO A 146 27.08 61.09 -57.74
CA PRO A 146 27.32 60.64 -56.37
C PRO A 146 26.12 59.91 -55.75
N ALA A 147 24.89 60.24 -56.16
CA ALA A 147 23.68 59.54 -55.71
C ALA A 147 23.61 58.11 -56.26
N ALA A 148 24.06 57.90 -57.50
CA ALA A 148 24.18 56.58 -58.11
C ALA A 148 25.22 55.71 -57.40
N ASP A 149 26.34 56.29 -56.95
CA ASP A 149 27.38 55.56 -56.20
C ASP A 149 26.90 55.14 -54.80
N TYR A 150 26.17 56.01 -54.08
CA TYR A 150 25.61 55.66 -52.77
C TYR A 150 24.48 54.62 -52.86
N SER A 151 23.63 54.70 -53.88
CA SER A 151 22.58 53.71 -54.12
C SER A 151 23.16 52.35 -54.56
N SER A 152 24.21 52.35 -55.38
CA SER A 152 25.00 51.16 -55.71
C SER A 152 25.62 50.53 -54.45
N GLY A 153 26.21 51.34 -53.57
CA GLY A 153 26.74 50.90 -52.28
C GLY A 153 25.65 50.32 -51.35
N ALA A 154 24.47 50.94 -51.29
CA ALA A 154 23.35 50.44 -50.49
C ALA A 154 22.83 49.08 -51.00
N ASN A 155 22.73 48.90 -52.32
CA ASN A 155 22.38 47.63 -52.94
C ASN A 155 23.42 46.54 -52.65
N HIS A 156 24.72 46.88 -52.70
CA HIS A 156 25.79 45.95 -52.32
C HIS A 156 25.70 45.52 -50.84
N VAL A 157 25.48 46.48 -49.94
CA VAL A 157 25.27 46.19 -48.50
C VAL A 157 24.05 45.28 -48.29
N LEU A 158 22.94 45.53 -48.99
CA LEU A 158 21.74 44.68 -48.93
C LEU A 158 22.04 43.24 -49.39
N ALA A 159 22.79 43.08 -50.49
CA ALA A 159 23.20 41.77 -51.01
C ALA A 159 24.05 40.99 -49.99
N VAL A 160 25.02 41.65 -49.34
CA VAL A 160 25.85 41.05 -48.29
C VAL A 160 25.02 40.65 -47.06
N ILE A 161 24.06 41.48 -46.62
CA ILE A 161 23.15 41.12 -45.52
C ILE A 161 22.33 39.89 -45.87
N HIS A 162 21.79 39.79 -47.09
CA HIS A 162 21.02 38.63 -47.52
C HIS A 162 21.89 37.35 -47.55
N GLN A 163 23.13 37.46 -48.00
CA GLN A 163 24.08 36.35 -47.95
C GLN A 163 24.35 35.91 -46.51
N ILE A 164 24.62 36.85 -45.59
CA ILE A 164 24.86 36.57 -44.17
C ILE A 164 23.62 35.94 -43.52
N LEU A 165 22.42 36.42 -43.82
CA LEU A 165 21.16 35.82 -43.36
C LEU A 165 21.04 34.36 -43.84
N GLY A 166 21.41 34.08 -45.10
CA GLY A 166 21.45 32.72 -45.63
C GLY A 166 22.43 31.82 -44.86
N HIS A 167 23.65 32.30 -44.60
CA HIS A 167 24.62 31.60 -43.77
C HIS A 167 24.13 31.37 -42.34
N HIS A 168 23.48 32.38 -41.74
CA HIS A 168 22.93 32.29 -40.39
C HIS A 168 21.84 31.21 -40.30
N ARG A 169 20.86 31.22 -41.21
CA ARG A 169 19.79 30.21 -41.26
C ARG A 169 20.34 28.79 -41.47
N ALA A 170 21.32 28.63 -42.36
CA ALA A 170 21.96 27.33 -42.59
C ALA A 170 22.76 26.84 -41.37
N LEU A 171 23.33 27.76 -40.58
CA LEU A 171 24.03 27.44 -39.35
C LEU A 171 23.04 27.14 -38.20
N GLU A 172 21.97 27.90 -38.08
CA GLU A 172 20.87 27.68 -37.14
C GLU A 172 20.21 26.31 -37.35
N ALA A 173 19.91 25.93 -38.61
CA ALA A 173 19.41 24.59 -38.93
C ALA A 173 20.37 23.47 -38.48
N ARG A 174 21.68 23.64 -38.73
CA ARG A 174 22.71 22.69 -38.26
C ARG A 174 22.81 22.63 -36.74
N TYR A 175 22.69 23.77 -36.07
CA TYR A 175 22.64 23.85 -34.62
C TYR A 175 21.43 23.08 -34.07
N HIS A 176 20.21 23.34 -34.56
CA HIS A 176 19.02 22.65 -34.05
C HIS A 176 19.09 21.14 -34.26
N GLN A 177 19.56 20.70 -35.44
CA GLN A 177 19.78 19.28 -35.71
C GLN A 177 20.80 18.64 -34.74
N ALA A 178 21.95 19.28 -34.54
CA ALA A 178 22.97 18.78 -33.64
C ALA A 178 22.51 18.79 -32.18
N ARG A 179 21.80 19.84 -31.74
CA ARG A 179 21.23 19.96 -30.39
C ARG A 179 20.25 18.81 -30.13
N LEU A 180 19.33 18.55 -31.06
CA LEU A 180 18.32 17.50 -30.93
C LEU A 180 18.97 16.13 -30.72
N LYS A 181 19.88 15.75 -31.63
CA LYS A 181 20.62 14.48 -31.54
C LYS A 181 21.42 14.36 -30.24
N LEU A 182 22.06 15.45 -29.80
CA LEU A 182 22.83 15.48 -28.56
C LEU A 182 21.96 15.23 -27.32
N HIS A 183 20.80 15.90 -27.23
CA HIS A 183 19.87 15.73 -26.10
C HIS A 183 19.26 14.33 -26.08
N GLN A 184 19.00 13.75 -27.24
CA GLN A 184 18.49 12.38 -27.33
C GLN A 184 19.51 11.33 -26.91
N ARG A 185 20.76 11.47 -27.36
CA ARG A 185 21.84 10.59 -26.90
C ARG A 185 22.00 10.68 -25.39
N LEU A 186 21.97 11.89 -24.84
CA LEU A 186 21.99 12.10 -23.40
C LEU A 186 20.79 11.44 -22.70
N ALA A 187 19.57 11.61 -23.23
CA ALA A 187 18.35 11.01 -22.69
C ALA A 187 18.43 9.47 -22.66
N LEU A 188 18.94 8.85 -23.75
CA LEU A 188 19.15 7.40 -23.83
C LEU A 188 20.13 6.90 -22.76
N LEU A 189 21.25 7.58 -22.56
CA LEU A 189 22.24 7.19 -21.56
C LEU A 189 21.71 7.36 -20.13
N LEU A 190 20.99 8.45 -19.86
CA LEU A 190 20.34 8.68 -18.57
C LEU A 190 19.26 7.63 -18.30
N TYR A 191 18.45 7.29 -19.30
CA TYR A 191 17.46 6.23 -19.21
C TYR A 191 18.09 4.88 -18.84
N LYS A 192 19.17 4.48 -19.52
CA LYS A 192 19.90 3.24 -19.23
C LYS A 192 20.49 3.24 -17.81
N GLU A 193 21.05 4.35 -17.38
CA GLU A 193 21.62 4.50 -16.04
C GLU A 193 20.52 4.43 -14.96
N ASP A 194 19.37 5.07 -15.18
CA ASP A 194 18.23 5.00 -14.26
C ASP A 194 17.64 3.57 -14.20
N CYS A 195 17.56 2.85 -15.33
CA CYS A 195 17.16 1.44 -15.34
C CYS A 195 18.14 0.57 -14.55
N ARG A 196 19.45 0.78 -14.75
CA ARG A 196 20.52 0.10 -14.01
C ARG A 196 20.40 0.33 -12.51
N GLN A 197 20.08 1.55 -12.08
CA GLN A 197 19.87 1.86 -10.66
C GLN A 197 18.68 1.12 -10.05
N VAL A 198 17.59 0.96 -10.82
CA VAL A 198 16.46 0.12 -10.38
C VAL A 198 16.89 -1.33 -10.23
N LEU A 199 17.56 -1.90 -11.24
CA LEU A 199 18.04 -3.29 -11.21
C LEU A 199 19.03 -3.52 -10.06
N ASP A 200 19.96 -2.60 -9.83
CA ASP A 200 20.89 -2.64 -8.71
C ASP A 200 20.17 -2.62 -7.36
N TRP A 201 19.11 -1.81 -7.23
CA TRP A 201 18.33 -1.78 -6.01
C TRP A 201 17.61 -3.11 -5.77
N LEU A 202 17.03 -3.71 -6.83
CA LEU A 202 16.40 -5.02 -6.75
C LEU A 202 17.41 -6.08 -6.29
N ALA A 203 18.60 -6.12 -6.89
CA ALA A 203 19.62 -7.11 -6.55
C ALA A 203 20.22 -6.91 -5.15
N ASN A 204 20.60 -5.67 -4.80
CA ASN A 204 21.40 -5.40 -3.60
C ASN A 204 20.56 -5.16 -2.33
N HIS A 205 19.31 -4.71 -2.48
CA HIS A 205 18.42 -4.44 -1.35
C HIS A 205 17.22 -5.38 -1.34
N GLY A 206 16.52 -5.50 -2.48
CA GLY A 206 15.31 -6.32 -2.59
C GLY A 206 15.58 -7.80 -2.36
N ASP A 207 16.44 -8.40 -3.18
CA ASP A 207 16.76 -9.82 -3.12
C ASP A 207 17.50 -10.19 -1.83
N VAL A 208 18.40 -9.32 -1.37
CA VAL A 208 19.06 -9.50 -0.08
C VAL A 208 18.04 -9.51 1.07
N PHE A 209 17.02 -8.66 1.04
CA PHE A 209 15.94 -8.69 2.04
C PHE A 209 15.18 -10.02 1.99
N LEU A 210 14.77 -10.49 0.80
CA LEU A 210 14.04 -11.75 0.64
C LEU A 210 14.87 -12.99 1.05
N GLN A 211 16.18 -12.99 0.76
CA GLN A 211 17.10 -14.07 1.15
C GLN A 211 17.33 -14.13 2.66
N LYS A 212 17.50 -12.98 3.32
CA LYS A 212 17.69 -12.92 4.78
C LYS A 212 16.41 -13.21 5.55
N ASN A 213 15.26 -12.86 4.98
CA ASN A 213 13.96 -13.03 5.60
C ASN A 213 13.20 -14.17 4.93
N THR A 214 13.59 -15.42 5.21
CA THR A 214 12.87 -16.60 4.70
C THR A 214 11.87 -17.17 5.71
N GLY A 215 12.07 -16.90 6.99
CA GLY A 215 11.24 -17.40 8.09
C GLY A 215 9.78 -16.90 8.05
N VAL A 216 8.88 -17.74 8.58
CA VAL A 216 7.43 -17.47 8.70
C VAL A 216 6.93 -17.41 10.16
N GLY A 217 7.83 -17.61 11.13
CA GLY A 217 7.52 -17.58 12.56
C GLY A 217 7.11 -18.94 13.11
N ARG A 218 7.31 -19.15 14.43
CA ARG A 218 6.98 -20.40 15.14
C ARG A 218 5.71 -20.31 15.99
N ASN A 219 5.13 -19.11 16.09
CA ASN A 219 3.92 -18.80 16.84
C ASN A 219 3.26 -17.54 16.26
N LEU A 220 2.04 -17.26 16.69
CA LEU A 220 1.25 -16.12 16.21
C LEU A 220 2.00 -14.79 16.33
N HIS A 221 2.64 -14.54 17.48
CA HIS A 221 3.34 -13.28 17.73
C HIS A 221 4.50 -13.08 16.75
N LYS A 222 5.37 -14.09 16.59
CA LYS A 222 6.50 -14.02 15.65
C LYS A 222 6.03 -13.93 14.20
N ALA A 223 4.98 -14.66 13.80
CA ALA A 223 4.41 -14.57 12.45
C ALA A 223 3.90 -13.15 12.15
N ARG A 224 3.19 -12.52 13.10
CA ARG A 224 2.73 -11.12 12.99
C ARG A 224 3.89 -10.11 12.92
N VAL A 225 4.97 -10.32 13.67
CA VAL A 225 6.16 -9.46 13.57
C VAL A 225 6.79 -9.55 12.18
N TYR A 226 6.93 -10.75 11.62
CA TYR A 226 7.45 -10.92 10.26
C TYR A 226 6.50 -10.37 9.18
N GLN A 227 5.17 -10.50 9.36
CA GLN A 227 4.17 -9.88 8.50
C GLN A 227 4.35 -8.36 8.46
N LYS A 228 4.39 -7.69 9.62
CA LYS A 228 4.61 -6.23 9.70
C LYS A 228 5.95 -5.79 9.10
N SER A 229 7.01 -6.55 9.33
CA SER A 229 8.32 -6.25 8.71
C SER A 229 8.28 -6.37 7.19
N HIS A 230 7.50 -7.31 6.65
CA HIS A 230 7.32 -7.49 5.22
C HIS A 230 6.43 -6.39 4.62
N GLU A 231 5.35 -6.01 5.29
CA GLU A 231 4.51 -4.86 4.92
C GLU A 231 5.32 -3.56 4.85
N HIS A 232 6.19 -3.32 5.84
CA HIS A 232 7.09 -2.16 5.81
C HIS A 232 8.03 -2.19 4.61
N PHE A 233 8.58 -3.36 4.29
CA PHE A 233 9.42 -3.54 3.11
C PHE A 233 8.65 -3.29 1.80
N GLU A 234 7.41 -3.79 1.68
CA GLU A 234 6.55 -3.56 0.50
C GLU A 234 6.31 -2.06 0.27
N ASN A 235 6.09 -1.29 1.33
CA ASN A 235 5.98 0.17 1.22
C ASN A 235 7.25 0.83 0.69
N VAL A 236 8.44 0.33 1.07
CA VAL A 236 9.72 0.83 0.52
C VAL A 236 9.88 0.43 -0.94
N ALA A 237 9.52 -0.82 -1.29
CA ALA A 237 9.58 -1.34 -2.66
C ALA A 237 8.63 -0.62 -3.61
N GLN A 238 7.52 -0.08 -3.11
CA GLN A 238 6.55 0.66 -3.92
C GLN A 238 7.17 1.84 -4.66
N ASN A 239 8.12 2.55 -4.04
CA ASN A 239 8.84 3.65 -4.68
C ASN A 239 9.64 3.17 -5.91
N THR A 240 10.23 1.98 -5.83
CA THR A 240 10.97 1.36 -6.92
C THR A 240 10.03 0.94 -8.06
N TYR A 241 8.85 0.37 -7.74
CA TYR A 241 7.86 0.01 -8.75
C TYR A 241 7.35 1.21 -9.52
N THR A 242 6.97 2.29 -8.82
CA THR A 242 6.55 3.53 -9.49
C THR A 242 7.67 4.15 -10.32
N ASN A 243 8.94 4.04 -9.90
CA ASN A 243 10.07 4.49 -10.72
C ASN A 243 10.23 3.63 -11.99
N ALA A 244 10.07 2.31 -11.88
CA ALA A 244 10.12 1.41 -13.03
C ALA A 244 8.99 1.70 -14.03
N GLU A 245 7.75 1.92 -13.57
CA GLU A 245 6.60 2.28 -14.43
C GLU A 245 6.88 3.56 -15.23
N LYS A 246 7.45 4.58 -14.59
CA LYS A 246 7.85 5.82 -15.28
C LYS A 246 8.93 5.59 -16.34
N LEU A 247 9.90 4.74 -16.03
CA LEU A 247 10.96 4.39 -16.98
C LEU A 247 10.41 3.60 -18.17
N LEU A 248 9.46 2.70 -17.96
CA LEU A 248 8.78 1.98 -19.04
C LEU A 248 8.02 2.96 -19.96
N ALA A 249 7.28 3.91 -19.39
CA ALA A 249 6.62 4.95 -20.18
C ALA A 249 7.63 5.85 -20.95
N ALA A 250 8.74 6.22 -20.30
CA ALA A 250 9.80 6.99 -20.95
C ALA A 250 10.46 6.22 -22.11
N ALA A 251 10.56 4.90 -22.01
CA ALA A 251 11.09 4.04 -23.07
C ALA A 251 10.21 4.08 -24.33
N GLU A 252 8.88 4.06 -24.16
CA GLU A 252 7.94 4.17 -25.28
C GLU A 252 8.05 5.52 -26.01
N GLU A 253 8.21 6.61 -25.27
CA GLU A 253 8.44 7.95 -25.85
C GLU A 253 9.78 8.03 -26.60
N LEU A 254 10.86 7.49 -25.99
CA LEU A 254 12.18 7.43 -26.61
C LEU A 254 12.16 6.59 -27.90
N ALA A 255 11.45 5.46 -27.90
CA ALA A 255 11.29 4.62 -29.09
C ALA A 255 10.46 5.32 -30.20
N ARG A 256 9.42 6.07 -29.84
CA ARG A 256 8.59 6.83 -30.80
C ARG A 256 9.32 8.00 -31.45
N SER A 257 10.36 8.55 -30.80
CA SER A 257 11.13 9.66 -31.37
C SER A 257 11.82 9.34 -32.70
N GLY A 258 12.09 8.05 -32.98
CA GLY A 258 12.74 7.60 -34.21
C GLY A 258 14.24 7.91 -34.31
N GLU A 259 14.83 8.48 -33.25
CA GLU A 259 16.23 8.94 -33.26
C GLU A 259 17.19 8.04 -32.47
N CYS A 260 16.64 7.11 -31.68
CA CYS A 260 17.34 5.98 -31.08
C CYS A 260 16.92 4.69 -31.77
N ASP A 261 17.76 3.65 -31.70
CA ASP A 261 17.33 2.32 -32.13
C ASP A 261 16.19 1.84 -31.21
N PRO A 262 14.96 1.69 -31.73
CA PRO A 262 13.82 1.29 -30.91
C PRO A 262 14.03 -0.08 -30.28
N GLU A 263 14.74 -1.00 -30.94
CA GLU A 263 15.03 -2.32 -30.39
C GLU A 263 15.99 -2.23 -29.20
N GLU A 264 16.95 -1.29 -29.23
CA GLU A 264 17.86 -1.06 -28.11
C GLU A 264 17.11 -0.54 -26.86
N VAL A 265 16.21 0.43 -27.05
CA VAL A 265 15.42 1.02 -25.96
C VAL A 265 14.43 0.01 -25.40
N LEU A 266 13.65 -0.63 -26.27
CA LEU A 266 12.63 -1.61 -25.88
C LEU A 266 13.25 -2.88 -25.30
N GLY A 267 14.46 -3.26 -25.74
CA GLY A 267 15.22 -4.36 -25.15
C GLY A 267 15.53 -4.10 -23.67
N VAL A 268 16.01 -2.91 -23.32
CA VAL A 268 16.25 -2.52 -21.92
C VAL A 268 14.94 -2.46 -21.13
N ALA A 269 13.87 -1.92 -21.72
CA ALA A 269 12.56 -1.85 -21.08
C ALA A 269 12.01 -3.24 -20.74
N ARG A 270 12.08 -4.19 -21.68
CA ARG A 270 11.65 -5.58 -21.48
C ARG A 270 12.45 -6.28 -20.39
N ASP A 271 13.77 -6.06 -20.34
CA ASP A 271 14.61 -6.64 -19.31
C ASP A 271 14.27 -6.08 -17.91
N LEU A 272 14.06 -4.76 -17.82
CA LEU A 272 13.59 -4.11 -16.60
C LEU A 272 12.23 -4.67 -16.14
N GLU A 273 11.26 -4.74 -17.05
CA GLU A 273 9.92 -5.26 -16.76
C GLU A 273 9.97 -6.70 -16.27
N ALA A 274 10.73 -7.56 -16.94
CA ALA A 274 10.89 -8.96 -16.55
C ALA A 274 11.47 -9.11 -15.13
N HIS A 275 12.50 -8.33 -14.79
CA HIS A 275 13.11 -8.35 -13.47
C HIS A 275 12.17 -7.81 -12.38
N VAL A 276 11.48 -6.70 -12.65
CA VAL A 276 10.51 -6.10 -11.72
C VAL A 276 9.34 -7.04 -11.48
N ALA A 277 8.77 -7.63 -12.53
CA ALA A 277 7.66 -8.58 -12.43
C ALA A 277 8.06 -9.85 -11.68
N ALA A 278 9.23 -10.41 -11.98
CA ALA A 278 9.77 -11.58 -11.27
C ALA A 278 10.01 -11.26 -9.79
N PHE A 279 10.54 -10.07 -9.48
CA PHE A 279 10.75 -9.63 -8.10
C PHE A 279 9.42 -9.46 -7.36
N ALA A 280 8.46 -8.74 -7.93
CA ALA A 280 7.13 -8.53 -7.36
C ALA A 280 6.43 -9.86 -7.06
N ALA A 281 6.50 -10.83 -7.98
CA ALA A 281 5.94 -12.17 -7.75
C ALA A 281 6.58 -12.89 -6.55
N ARG A 282 7.88 -12.70 -6.30
CA ARG A 282 8.56 -13.25 -5.10
C ARG A 282 8.12 -12.55 -3.82
N VAL A 283 8.00 -11.22 -3.84
CA VAL A 283 7.51 -10.42 -2.71
C VAL A 283 6.09 -10.85 -2.32
N ASP A 284 5.19 -10.93 -3.30
CA ASP A 284 3.81 -11.39 -3.11
C ASP A 284 3.71 -12.83 -2.61
N ARG A 285 4.55 -13.72 -3.14
CA ARG A 285 4.60 -15.11 -2.68
C ARG A 285 5.02 -15.19 -1.21
N ARG A 286 5.94 -14.34 -0.76
CA ARG A 286 6.31 -14.25 0.65
C ARG A 286 5.16 -13.70 1.50
N ARG A 287 4.48 -12.63 1.06
CA ARG A 287 3.30 -12.07 1.73
C ARG A 287 2.23 -13.14 1.98
N ARG A 288 1.80 -13.84 0.92
CA ARG A 288 0.81 -14.93 1.02
C ARG A 288 1.21 -16.01 2.02
N ARG A 289 2.49 -16.35 2.06
CA ARG A 289 3.01 -17.34 3.02
C ARG A 289 2.93 -16.86 4.47
N LEU A 290 3.24 -15.58 4.71
CA LEU A 290 3.10 -14.99 6.04
C LEU A 290 1.64 -14.89 6.46
N ASP A 291 0.75 -14.54 5.53
CA ASP A 291 -0.70 -14.51 5.78
C ASP A 291 -1.24 -15.89 6.15
N LEU A 292 -0.86 -16.94 5.43
CA LEU A 292 -1.21 -18.33 5.76
C LEU A 292 -0.69 -18.73 7.14
N ALA A 293 0.55 -18.38 7.48
CA ALA A 293 1.13 -18.67 8.80
C ALA A 293 0.38 -17.95 9.92
N VAL A 294 0.07 -16.67 9.74
CA VAL A 294 -0.72 -15.89 10.69
C VAL A 294 -2.12 -16.47 10.87
N LEU A 295 -2.79 -16.83 9.77
CA LEU A 295 -4.12 -17.44 9.78
C LEU A 295 -4.12 -18.76 10.56
N LEU A 296 -3.18 -19.66 10.23
CA LEU A 296 -2.98 -20.93 10.91
C LEU A 296 -2.80 -20.75 12.42
N TYR A 297 -1.90 -19.87 12.85
CA TYR A 297 -1.65 -19.65 14.28
C TYR A 297 -2.80 -18.95 14.99
N THR A 298 -3.61 -18.15 14.28
CA THR A 298 -4.81 -17.53 14.83
C THR A 298 -5.86 -18.59 15.11
N HIS A 299 -6.17 -19.44 14.13
CA HIS A 299 -7.13 -20.53 14.30
C HIS A 299 -6.64 -21.57 15.33
N GLU A 300 -5.33 -21.85 15.36
CA GLU A 300 -4.76 -22.72 16.39
C GLU A 300 -5.05 -22.19 17.80
N LYS A 301 -4.90 -20.88 18.01
CA LYS A 301 -5.16 -20.23 19.29
C LYS A 301 -6.65 -20.25 19.65
N GLU A 302 -7.53 -19.98 18.68
CA GLU A 302 -8.99 -20.04 18.86
C GLU A 302 -9.46 -21.44 19.25
N LEU A 303 -8.95 -22.48 18.59
CA LEU A 303 -9.23 -23.88 18.94
C LEU A 303 -8.82 -24.23 20.37
N VAL A 304 -7.67 -23.72 20.84
CA VAL A 304 -7.24 -23.88 22.23
C VAL A 304 -8.20 -23.18 23.19
N GLN A 305 -8.58 -21.94 22.88
CA GLN A 305 -9.50 -21.16 23.70
C GLN A 305 -10.89 -21.79 23.80
N TRP A 306 -11.40 -22.35 22.69
CA TRP A 306 -12.66 -23.11 22.68
C TRP A 306 -12.56 -24.37 23.54
N LEU A 307 -11.46 -25.12 23.41
CA LEU A 307 -11.20 -26.30 24.25
C LEU A 307 -11.20 -25.98 25.74
N ASP A 308 -10.56 -24.89 26.14
CA ASP A 308 -10.48 -24.47 27.54
C ASP A 308 -11.84 -23.99 28.06
N THR A 309 -12.65 -23.35 27.20
CA THR A 309 -14.03 -22.94 27.54
C THR A 309 -14.91 -24.16 27.82
N LEU A 310 -14.85 -25.19 26.96
CA LEU A 310 -15.58 -26.45 27.15
C LEU A 310 -15.11 -27.20 28.40
N ARG A 311 -13.79 -27.26 28.65
CA ARG A 311 -13.22 -27.87 29.87
C ARG A 311 -13.70 -27.21 31.16
N SER A 312 -13.91 -25.90 31.11
CA SER A 312 -14.40 -25.10 32.24
C SER A 312 -15.92 -25.23 32.45
N GLY A 313 -16.61 -26.06 31.66
CA GLY A 313 -18.06 -26.25 31.71
C GLY A 313 -18.86 -25.13 31.03
N GLY A 314 -18.20 -24.25 30.28
CA GLY A 314 -18.84 -23.21 29.47
C GLY A 314 -19.30 -23.73 28.10
N GLY A 315 -20.40 -23.20 27.59
CA GLY A 315 -20.86 -23.39 26.20
C GLY A 315 -22.04 -24.34 26.00
N VAL A 316 -22.30 -25.30 26.90
CA VAL A 316 -23.45 -26.22 26.80
C VAL A 316 -23.91 -26.65 28.19
N CYS A 317 -24.74 -25.83 28.86
CA CYS A 317 -25.43 -26.23 30.08
C CYS A 317 -26.83 -25.62 30.11
N ALA A 318 -27.86 -26.48 30.14
CA ALA A 318 -29.21 -26.08 30.54
C ALA A 318 -29.17 -25.78 32.05
N ALA A 319 -29.35 -24.51 32.42
CA ALA A 319 -29.56 -24.13 33.82
C ALA A 319 -30.95 -24.57 34.34
N ASP A 320 -31.85 -24.95 33.42
CA ASP A 320 -33.25 -25.24 33.70
C ASP A 320 -33.56 -26.73 33.49
N ASP A 321 -34.16 -27.37 34.50
CA ASP A 321 -34.55 -28.80 34.53
C ASP A 321 -35.70 -29.18 33.56
N THR A 322 -35.90 -28.42 32.47
CA THR A 322 -37.01 -28.67 31.53
C THR A 322 -36.58 -29.55 30.35
N PRO A 323 -37.46 -30.45 29.86
CA PRO A 323 -37.15 -31.29 28.72
C PRO A 323 -36.89 -30.49 27.43
N GLU A 324 -37.55 -29.34 27.27
CA GLU A 324 -37.28 -28.42 26.16
C GLU A 324 -35.90 -27.76 26.26
N ALA A 325 -35.47 -27.36 27.46
CA ALA A 325 -34.12 -26.83 27.67
C ALA A 325 -33.05 -27.90 27.40
N ALA A 326 -33.29 -29.15 27.81
CA ALA A 326 -32.42 -30.27 27.49
C ALA A 326 -32.34 -30.51 25.96
N ARG A 327 -33.47 -30.47 25.25
CA ARG A 327 -33.49 -30.62 23.78
C ARG A 327 -32.71 -29.51 23.08
N ARG A 328 -32.95 -28.24 23.44
CA ARG A 328 -32.20 -27.09 22.89
C ARG A 328 -30.72 -27.18 23.22
N ALA A 329 -30.35 -27.61 24.42
CA ALA A 329 -28.95 -27.80 24.80
C ALA A 329 -28.27 -28.90 23.98
N LEU A 330 -28.96 -30.01 23.69
CA LEU A 330 -28.43 -31.06 22.79
C LEU A 330 -28.25 -30.55 21.36
N GLU A 331 -29.22 -29.81 20.82
CA GLU A 331 -29.14 -29.19 19.49
C GLU A 331 -27.96 -28.21 19.40
N GLN A 332 -27.79 -27.33 20.41
CA GLN A 332 -26.65 -26.42 20.51
C GLN A 332 -25.32 -27.18 20.63
N CYS A 333 -25.28 -28.23 21.45
CA CYS A 333 -24.11 -29.10 21.58
C CYS A 333 -23.70 -29.70 20.23
N ALA A 334 -24.66 -30.24 19.48
CA ALA A 334 -24.44 -30.83 18.16
C ALA A 334 -23.94 -29.79 17.14
N GLN A 335 -24.53 -28.60 17.12
CA GLN A 335 -24.11 -27.49 16.25
C GLN A 335 -22.69 -27.03 16.60
N HIS A 336 -22.39 -26.80 17.89
CA HIS A 336 -21.07 -26.40 18.35
C HIS A 336 -20.01 -27.47 18.04
N ARG A 337 -20.37 -28.76 18.19
CA ARG A 337 -19.52 -29.88 17.82
C ARG A 337 -19.19 -29.88 16.33
N ALA A 338 -20.19 -29.73 15.47
CA ALA A 338 -19.99 -29.67 14.01
C ALA A 338 -19.05 -28.51 13.64
N ALA A 339 -19.36 -27.30 14.10
CA ALA A 339 -18.55 -26.11 13.84
C ALA A 339 -17.09 -26.25 14.32
N SER A 340 -16.88 -26.85 15.49
CA SER A 340 -15.53 -27.08 16.05
C SER A 340 -14.73 -28.10 15.23
N LEU A 341 -15.39 -29.12 14.70
CA LEU A 341 -14.75 -30.12 13.83
C LEU A 341 -14.40 -29.52 12.47
N ASP A 342 -15.28 -28.71 11.90
CA ASP A 342 -15.03 -27.99 10.65
C ASP A 342 -13.86 -27.02 10.81
N ALA A 343 -13.78 -26.29 11.92
CA ALA A 343 -12.65 -25.41 12.23
C ALA A 343 -11.33 -26.19 12.37
N CYS A 344 -11.35 -27.36 13.01
CA CYS A 344 -10.18 -28.25 13.07
C CYS A 344 -9.75 -28.72 11.67
N ALA A 345 -10.69 -29.13 10.82
CA ALA A 345 -10.40 -29.56 9.45
C ALA A 345 -9.82 -28.41 8.61
N ALA A 346 -10.40 -27.22 8.69
CA ALA A 346 -9.90 -26.03 8.02
C ALA A 346 -8.48 -25.65 8.48
N THR A 347 -8.21 -25.72 9.78
CA THR A 347 -6.87 -25.44 10.34
C THR A 347 -5.82 -26.45 9.87
N ILE A 348 -6.19 -27.73 9.74
CA ILE A 348 -5.31 -28.75 9.15
C ILE A 348 -5.01 -28.42 7.68
N ALA A 349 -6.03 -28.12 6.88
CA ALA A 349 -5.86 -27.78 5.48
C ALA A 349 -4.96 -26.53 5.28
N GLN A 350 -5.10 -25.52 6.14
CA GLN A 350 -4.23 -24.35 6.15
C GLN A 350 -2.77 -24.72 6.46
N GLY A 351 -2.54 -25.61 7.44
CA GLY A 351 -1.21 -26.10 7.76
C GLY A 351 -0.57 -26.88 6.60
N GLU A 352 -1.35 -27.72 5.93
CA GLU A 352 -0.92 -28.47 4.74
C GLU A 352 -0.57 -27.54 3.57
N ALA A 353 -1.40 -26.53 3.31
CA ALA A 353 -1.13 -25.51 2.29
C ALA A 353 0.16 -24.74 2.57
N LEU A 354 0.37 -24.30 3.81
CA LEU A 354 1.59 -23.60 4.23
C LEU A 354 2.84 -24.49 4.04
N LEU A 355 2.76 -25.77 4.43
CA LEU A 355 3.85 -26.73 4.26
C LEU A 355 4.18 -26.97 2.78
N GLN A 356 3.16 -27.12 1.93
CA GLN A 356 3.36 -27.27 0.49
C GLN A 356 4.05 -26.04 -0.12
N ASP A 357 3.66 -24.85 0.30
CA ASP A 357 4.26 -23.60 -0.17
C ASP A 357 5.71 -23.42 0.31
N LEU A 358 6.03 -23.86 1.53
CA LEU A 358 7.39 -23.90 2.07
C LEU A 358 8.28 -24.89 1.31
N ARG A 359 7.75 -26.08 0.98
CA ARG A 359 8.44 -27.10 0.16
C ARG A 359 8.78 -26.57 -1.22
N ARG A 360 7.81 -25.96 -1.90
CA ARG A 360 8.01 -25.35 -3.22
C ARG A 360 9.02 -24.19 -3.21
N ALA A 361 9.38 -23.67 -2.03
CA ALA A 361 10.36 -22.61 -1.88
C ALA A 361 11.73 -23.12 -1.38
N ALA A 362 11.90 -24.44 -1.27
CA ALA A 362 13.11 -25.09 -0.78
C ALA A 362 13.58 -24.58 0.60
N LEU A 363 12.66 -24.12 1.45
CA LEU A 363 12.96 -23.56 2.77
C LEU A 363 12.95 -24.60 3.91
N LEU A 364 12.99 -25.90 3.58
CA LEU A 364 12.96 -26.97 4.57
C LEU A 364 14.27 -27.75 4.54
N PRO A 365 15.18 -27.45 5.48
CA PRO A 365 15.84 -28.57 6.16
C PRO A 365 15.69 -28.60 7.70
N ASP A 366 15.58 -27.48 8.44
CA ASP A 366 15.70 -27.53 9.92
C ASP A 366 14.92 -26.46 10.74
N VAL A 367 14.32 -25.45 10.11
CA VAL A 367 13.88 -24.24 10.85
C VAL A 367 12.45 -24.36 11.42
N PHE A 368 11.65 -25.31 10.92
CA PHE A 368 10.23 -25.43 11.21
C PHE A 368 9.95 -26.62 12.14
N MET A 369 9.79 -26.36 13.45
CA MET A 369 9.29 -27.35 14.44
C MET A 369 7.83 -27.77 14.21
N TRP A 370 7.14 -27.20 13.21
CA TRP A 370 5.98 -27.87 12.62
C TRP A 370 6.50 -28.88 11.61
N SER A 371 7.04 -29.99 12.12
CA SER A 371 7.13 -31.20 11.31
C SER A 371 5.70 -31.53 10.84
N GLU A 372 5.55 -32.00 9.61
CA GLU A 372 4.28 -32.49 9.06
C GLU A 372 3.62 -33.50 10.02
N ARG A 373 4.43 -34.22 10.82
CA ARG A 373 3.96 -35.10 11.89
C ARG A 373 3.53 -34.36 13.16
N ASP A 374 4.28 -33.35 13.63
CA ASP A 374 4.05 -32.73 14.94
C ASP A 374 2.87 -31.74 14.95
N GLY A 375 2.82 -30.80 13.99
CA GLY A 375 1.73 -29.83 13.91
C GLY A 375 0.37 -30.46 13.64
N ARG A 376 0.33 -31.42 12.71
CA ARG A 376 -0.87 -32.19 12.37
C ARG A 376 -1.30 -33.07 13.53
N SER A 377 -0.37 -33.73 14.23
CA SER A 377 -0.67 -34.52 15.42
C SER A 377 -1.27 -33.66 16.54
N ARG A 378 -0.73 -32.46 16.79
CA ARG A 378 -1.26 -31.52 17.80
C ARG A 378 -2.71 -31.11 17.53
N ILE A 379 -3.05 -30.72 16.29
CA ILE A 379 -4.42 -30.34 15.94
C ILE A 379 -5.34 -31.58 15.97
N ASN A 380 -4.87 -32.74 15.52
CA ASN A 380 -5.67 -33.96 15.54
C ASN A 380 -5.93 -34.47 16.97
N GLN A 381 -4.96 -34.33 17.88
CA GLN A 381 -5.14 -34.63 19.30
C GLN A 381 -6.18 -33.71 19.94
N ARG A 382 -6.18 -32.43 19.57
CA ARG A 382 -7.22 -31.46 20.00
C ARG A 382 -8.60 -31.82 19.47
N ARG A 383 -8.70 -32.21 18.20
CA ARG A 383 -9.94 -32.71 17.59
C ARG A 383 -10.49 -33.92 18.36
N LEU A 384 -9.64 -34.87 18.73
CA LEU A 384 -10.04 -36.03 19.54
C LEU A 384 -10.49 -35.63 20.95
N ALA A 385 -9.80 -34.67 21.58
CA ALA A 385 -10.19 -34.15 22.89
C ALA A 385 -11.55 -33.43 22.85
N LEU A 386 -11.83 -32.65 21.81
CA LEU A 386 -13.13 -32.02 21.58
C LEU A 386 -14.23 -33.09 21.47
N LEU A 387 -14.03 -34.11 20.63
CA LEU A 387 -15.00 -35.21 20.47
C LEU A 387 -15.31 -35.92 21.80
N HIS A 388 -14.29 -36.15 22.63
CA HIS A 388 -14.47 -36.76 23.94
C HIS A 388 -15.26 -35.85 24.90
N LEU A 389 -14.97 -34.56 24.94
CA LEU A 389 -15.70 -33.60 25.77
C LEU A 389 -17.16 -33.45 25.34
N TYR A 390 -17.43 -33.36 24.03
CA TYR A 390 -18.80 -33.30 23.51
C TYR A 390 -19.59 -34.56 23.86
N ARG A 391 -19.00 -35.75 23.71
CA ARG A 391 -19.64 -37.01 24.14
C ARG A 391 -19.99 -36.98 25.63
N LYS A 392 -19.06 -36.53 26.48
CA LYS A 392 -19.30 -36.41 27.92
C LYS A 392 -20.41 -35.40 28.26
N HIS A 393 -20.52 -34.30 27.50
CA HIS A 393 -21.61 -33.33 27.66
C HIS A 393 -22.96 -33.89 27.20
N GLU A 394 -23.00 -34.59 26.05
CA GLU A 394 -24.19 -35.29 25.55
C GLU A 394 -24.68 -36.32 26.58
N GLU A 395 -23.77 -37.14 27.12
CA GLU A 395 -24.09 -38.13 28.15
C GLU A 395 -24.70 -37.47 29.39
N ASN A 396 -24.11 -36.38 29.88
CA ASN A 396 -24.51 -35.69 31.11
C ASN A 396 -25.64 -34.67 30.96
N CYS A 397 -26.29 -34.62 29.80
CA CYS A 397 -27.41 -33.71 29.56
C CYS A 397 -28.63 -34.03 30.43
N PHE A 398 -28.82 -35.30 30.81
CA PHE A 398 -29.89 -35.73 31.69
C PHE A 398 -29.40 -35.94 33.13
N ASN A 399 -30.19 -35.47 34.10
CA ASN A 399 -29.93 -35.73 35.51
C ASN A 399 -30.12 -37.23 35.85
N CYS A 400 -29.65 -37.64 37.03
CA CYS A 400 -29.69 -39.04 37.46
C CYS A 400 -31.12 -39.61 37.50
N GLN A 401 -32.12 -38.81 37.91
CA GLN A 401 -33.51 -39.25 38.01
C GLN A 401 -34.13 -39.51 36.63
N THR A 402 -33.90 -38.63 35.66
CA THR A 402 -34.38 -38.82 34.29
C THR A 402 -33.79 -40.07 33.65
N ARG A 403 -32.49 -40.33 33.86
CA ARG A 403 -31.82 -41.54 33.35
C ARG A 403 -32.42 -42.81 33.95
N GLU A 404 -32.70 -42.80 35.25
CA GLU A 404 -33.33 -43.92 35.96
C GLU A 404 -34.74 -44.22 35.42
N PHE A 405 -35.56 -43.18 35.17
CA PHE A 405 -36.88 -43.36 34.57
C PHE A 405 -36.82 -43.99 33.17
N VAL A 406 -35.84 -43.61 32.34
CA VAL A 406 -35.65 -44.22 31.02
C VAL A 406 -35.32 -45.71 31.14
N ILE A 407 -34.46 -46.10 32.09
CA ILE A 407 -34.12 -47.51 32.33
C ILE A 407 -35.35 -48.30 32.78
N ARG A 408 -36.14 -47.76 33.71
CA ARG A 408 -37.38 -48.40 34.18
C ARG A 408 -38.39 -48.61 33.06
N LEU A 409 -38.61 -47.58 32.23
CA LEU A 409 -39.47 -47.68 31.04
C LEU A 409 -38.98 -48.76 30.09
N ARG A 410 -37.68 -48.79 29.77
CA ARG A 410 -37.11 -49.82 28.90
C ARG A 410 -37.36 -51.22 29.49
N ASN A 411 -37.05 -51.42 30.77
CA ASN A 411 -37.23 -52.72 31.42
C ASN A 411 -38.70 -53.15 31.41
N TYR A 412 -39.63 -52.21 31.59
CA TYR A 412 -41.07 -52.50 31.49
C TYR A 412 -41.44 -53.04 30.09
N PHE A 413 -41.00 -52.36 29.03
CA PHE A 413 -41.27 -52.80 27.65
C PHE A 413 -40.52 -54.07 27.26
N ASP A 414 -39.31 -54.28 27.77
CA ASP A 414 -38.57 -55.54 27.59
C ASP A 414 -39.37 -56.72 28.19
N ARG A 415 -40.00 -56.53 29.36
CA ARG A 415 -40.91 -57.54 29.93
C ARG A 415 -42.17 -57.74 29.09
N GLU A 416 -42.79 -56.69 28.55
CA GLU A 416 -43.95 -56.84 27.64
C GLU A 416 -43.57 -57.58 26.35
N SER A 417 -42.37 -57.32 25.82
CA SER A 417 -41.84 -58.02 24.66
C SER A 417 -41.62 -59.50 24.94
N GLN A 418 -41.01 -59.85 26.08
CA GLN A 418 -40.82 -61.23 26.52
C GLN A 418 -42.16 -61.95 26.77
N ASN A 419 -43.17 -61.21 27.21
CA ASN A 419 -44.52 -61.70 27.45
C ASN A 419 -45.36 -61.86 26.16
N GLY A 420 -44.83 -61.43 25.00
CA GLY A 420 -45.55 -61.49 23.71
C GLY A 420 -46.74 -60.53 23.62
N GLY A 421 -46.80 -59.52 24.49
CA GLY A 421 -47.90 -58.57 24.54
C GLY A 421 -47.99 -57.82 25.87
N PRO A 422 -48.94 -56.89 25.99
CA PRO A 422 -49.09 -56.06 27.18
C PRO A 422 -49.24 -56.88 28.46
N ILE A 423 -48.43 -56.57 29.48
CA ILE A 423 -48.54 -57.20 30.82
C ILE A 423 -49.84 -56.76 31.50
N LEU A 424 -50.21 -55.49 31.29
CA LEU A 424 -51.42 -54.87 31.80
C LEU A 424 -52.32 -54.43 30.62
N PRO A 425 -53.65 -54.43 30.78
CA PRO A 425 -54.57 -54.00 29.73
C PRO A 425 -54.21 -52.61 29.19
N ILE A 426 -54.27 -52.42 27.86
CA ILE A 426 -53.97 -51.13 27.20
C ILE A 426 -54.89 -50.01 27.72
N THR A 427 -56.09 -50.38 28.15
CA THR A 427 -57.07 -49.47 28.78
C THR A 427 -56.62 -48.95 30.16
N SER A 428 -55.76 -49.67 30.89
CA SER A 428 -55.31 -49.33 32.25
C SER A 428 -54.11 -48.37 32.25
N VAL A 429 -54.24 -47.22 31.57
CA VAL A 429 -53.13 -46.27 31.31
C VAL A 429 -52.40 -45.84 32.59
N VAL A 430 -53.12 -45.48 33.65
CA VAL A 430 -52.52 -44.99 34.92
C VAL A 430 -51.72 -46.09 35.62
N GLU A 431 -52.25 -47.32 35.62
CA GLU A 431 -51.58 -48.49 36.20
C GLU A 431 -50.33 -48.86 35.43
N ARG A 432 -50.41 -48.81 34.10
CA ARG A 432 -49.27 -49.05 33.23
C ARG A 432 -48.16 -48.04 33.43
N VAL A 433 -48.49 -46.75 33.50
CA VAL A 433 -47.50 -45.70 33.78
C VAL A 433 -46.92 -45.83 35.18
N ALA A 434 -47.73 -46.20 36.18
CA ALA A 434 -47.28 -46.44 37.55
C ALA A 434 -46.30 -47.62 37.65
N ASP A 435 -46.60 -48.74 36.99
CA ASP A 435 -45.73 -49.92 36.95
C ASP A 435 -44.47 -49.67 36.12
N ALA A 436 -44.59 -48.98 34.98
CA ALA A 436 -43.47 -48.72 34.08
C ALA A 436 -42.43 -47.74 34.64
N LEU A 437 -42.86 -46.74 35.40
CA LEU A 437 -41.98 -45.75 36.04
C LEU A 437 -41.65 -46.07 37.50
N ASP A 438 -42.29 -47.11 38.05
CA ASP A 438 -42.21 -47.50 39.47
C ASP A 438 -42.52 -46.30 40.39
N ILE A 439 -43.71 -45.72 40.19
CA ILE A 439 -44.25 -44.60 40.96
C ILE A 439 -45.69 -44.89 41.38
N GLY A 440 -46.12 -44.39 42.54
CA GLY A 440 -47.49 -44.63 43.01
C GLY A 440 -48.55 -44.07 42.06
N GLN A 441 -49.63 -44.83 41.81
CA GLN A 441 -50.74 -44.40 40.93
C GLN A 441 -51.33 -43.03 41.31
N ARG A 442 -51.36 -42.70 42.62
CA ARG A 442 -51.80 -41.37 43.09
C ARG A 442 -50.92 -40.24 42.55
N THR A 443 -49.61 -40.48 42.47
CA THR A 443 -48.64 -39.52 41.93
C THR A 443 -48.86 -39.33 40.42
N VAL A 444 -49.07 -40.42 39.68
CA VAL A 444 -49.41 -40.36 38.25
C VAL A 444 -50.67 -39.53 38.05
N ARG A 445 -51.77 -39.86 38.74
CA ARG A 445 -53.05 -39.11 38.63
C ARG A 445 -52.87 -37.64 38.97
N ARG A 446 -52.07 -37.30 40.00
CA ARG A 446 -51.80 -35.91 40.38
C ARG A 446 -51.05 -35.16 39.27
N ILE A 447 -49.99 -35.75 38.73
CA ILE A 447 -49.18 -35.15 37.64
C ILE A 447 -50.02 -35.03 36.37
N THR A 448 -50.82 -36.04 36.03
CA THR A 448 -51.73 -36.00 34.88
C THR A 448 -52.78 -34.91 35.04
N LYS A 449 -53.40 -34.77 36.22
CA LYS A 449 -54.35 -33.68 36.50
C LYS A 449 -53.68 -32.30 36.47
N GLU A 450 -52.44 -32.19 36.95
CA GLU A 450 -51.65 -30.96 36.87
C GLU A 450 -51.36 -30.58 35.39
N LYS A 451 -51.02 -31.57 34.55
CA LYS A 451 -50.70 -31.36 33.14
C LYS A 451 -51.93 -31.11 32.27
N TYR A 452 -53.04 -31.81 32.51
CA TYR A 452 -54.20 -31.88 31.59
C TYR A 452 -55.52 -31.30 32.16
N GLY A 453 -55.52 -30.79 33.39
CA GLY A 453 -56.71 -30.27 34.06
C GLY A 453 -57.69 -31.35 34.56
N GLU A 454 -58.89 -30.95 34.98
CA GLU A 454 -59.94 -31.88 35.45
C GLU A 454 -60.63 -32.64 34.31
N THR A 455 -60.64 -32.07 33.10
CA THR A 455 -61.28 -32.62 31.90
C THR A 455 -60.32 -33.47 31.05
N GLY A 456 -59.02 -33.43 31.33
CA GLY A 456 -58.00 -34.20 30.60
C GLY A 456 -57.59 -33.62 29.25
N THR A 457 -58.09 -32.44 28.88
CA THR A 457 -57.90 -31.83 27.56
C THR A 457 -57.05 -30.56 27.55
N GLU A 458 -56.75 -29.96 28.71
CA GLU A 458 -56.07 -28.66 28.79
C GLU A 458 -54.55 -28.81 28.97
N GLU A 459 -53.73 -28.43 27.98
CA GLU A 459 -52.27 -28.54 28.12
C GLU A 459 -51.66 -27.43 29.01
N ASN A 460 -51.34 -27.76 30.26
CA ASN A 460 -50.67 -26.88 31.21
C ASN A 460 -49.15 -27.07 31.24
N LYS A 461 -48.41 -26.09 31.79
CA LYS A 461 -46.96 -26.24 32.06
C LYS A 461 -46.75 -26.85 33.44
N LEU A 462 -46.07 -27.98 33.49
CA LEU A 462 -45.62 -28.59 34.75
C LEU A 462 -44.49 -27.73 35.35
N HIS A 463 -44.56 -27.45 36.64
CA HIS A 463 -43.55 -26.65 37.34
C HIS A 463 -42.75 -27.49 38.33
N THR A 464 -41.42 -27.41 38.24
CA THR A 464 -40.54 -28.05 39.23
C THR A 464 -40.77 -27.43 40.60
N PRO A 465 -41.06 -28.23 41.65
CA PRO A 465 -41.24 -27.69 43.00
C PRO A 465 -39.96 -27.00 43.48
N LYS A 466 -40.06 -25.74 43.92
CA LYS A 466 -38.90 -24.99 44.45
C LYS A 466 -38.30 -25.76 45.64
N LYS A 467 -37.02 -26.14 45.56
CA LYS A 467 -36.30 -26.74 46.71
C LYS A 467 -36.39 -25.77 47.90
N ARG A 468 -37.04 -26.20 48.98
CA ARG A 468 -37.02 -25.46 50.25
C ARG A 468 -35.57 -25.40 50.73
N LYS A 469 -34.99 -24.20 50.75
CA LYS A 469 -33.67 -23.99 51.38
C LYS A 469 -33.80 -24.31 52.87
N ARG A 470 -33.18 -25.39 53.35
CA ARG A 470 -33.00 -25.60 54.80
C ARG A 470 -32.19 -24.42 55.34
N ALA A 471 -32.66 -23.79 56.41
CA ALA A 471 -31.87 -22.79 57.11
C ALA A 471 -30.56 -23.48 57.58
N LYS A 472 -29.40 -22.92 57.20
CA LYS A 472 -28.11 -23.45 57.64
C LYS A 472 -28.00 -23.21 59.15
N LEU A 473 -27.63 -24.24 59.91
CA LEU A 473 -27.14 -24.08 61.29
C LEU A 473 -25.86 -23.24 61.23
N VAL A 474 -25.77 -22.18 62.03
CA VAL A 474 -24.53 -21.40 62.17
C VAL A 474 -23.61 -22.21 63.09
N VAL A 475 -22.65 -22.93 62.51
CA VAL A 475 -21.69 -23.77 63.27
C VAL A 475 -20.31 -23.10 63.38
N GLY A 476 -20.20 -21.82 63.02
CA GLY A 476 -18.95 -21.07 63.03
C GLY A 476 -19.07 -19.78 63.83
N ILE A 477 -19.21 -19.91 65.15
CA ILE A 477 -19.02 -18.79 66.08
C ILE A 477 -17.52 -18.76 66.37
N ASP A 478 -16.86 -17.62 66.16
CA ASP A 478 -15.42 -17.52 66.41
C ASP A 478 -15.11 -17.55 67.92
N SER A 479 -13.83 -17.69 68.29
CA SER A 479 -13.42 -17.78 69.69
C SER A 479 -13.80 -16.55 70.51
N PHE A 480 -13.89 -15.37 69.88
CA PHE A 480 -14.19 -14.12 70.56
C PHE A 480 -15.68 -14.03 70.87
N ASP A 481 -16.52 -14.32 69.88
CA ASP A 481 -17.98 -14.36 70.01
C ASP A 481 -18.41 -15.46 70.99
N ALA A 482 -17.75 -16.62 70.98
CA ALA A 482 -17.99 -17.71 71.93
C ALA A 482 -17.72 -17.28 73.39
N ASP A 483 -16.67 -16.49 73.61
CA ASP A 483 -16.34 -15.94 74.93
C ASP A 483 -17.31 -14.83 75.36
N ALA A 484 -17.73 -13.98 74.44
CA ALA A 484 -18.75 -12.96 74.69
C ALA A 484 -20.09 -13.61 75.08
N ILE A 485 -20.50 -14.66 74.37
CA ILE A 485 -21.72 -15.44 74.67
C ILE A 485 -21.58 -16.13 76.04
N ARG A 486 -20.42 -16.76 76.34
CA ARG A 486 -20.17 -17.37 77.67
C ARG A 486 -20.29 -16.35 78.80
N ARG A 487 -19.65 -15.18 78.67
CA ARG A 487 -19.77 -14.09 79.67
C ARG A 487 -21.21 -13.62 79.84
N HIS A 488 -21.96 -13.51 78.74
CA HIS A 488 -23.36 -13.13 78.78
C HIS A 488 -24.23 -14.16 79.52
N VAL A 489 -23.98 -15.46 79.28
CA VAL A 489 -24.62 -16.56 80.01
C VAL A 489 -24.24 -16.52 81.50
N TYR A 490 -22.96 -16.32 81.85
CA TYR A 490 -22.55 -16.18 83.25
C TYR A 490 -23.20 -14.99 83.96
N GLY A 491 -23.48 -13.90 83.24
CA GLY A 491 -24.23 -12.77 83.76
C GLY A 491 -25.64 -13.13 84.25
N TYR A 492 -26.26 -14.17 83.70
CA TYR A 492 -27.55 -14.68 84.22
C TYR A 492 -27.39 -15.29 85.62
N TYR A 493 -26.35 -16.10 85.82
CA TYR A 493 -26.06 -16.72 87.12
C TYR A 493 -25.68 -15.69 88.18
N LEU A 494 -24.86 -14.68 87.83
CA LEU A 494 -24.51 -13.59 88.75
C LEU A 494 -25.73 -12.77 89.20
N ARG A 495 -26.76 -12.67 88.35
CA ARG A 495 -28.03 -12.00 88.67
C ARG A 495 -29.09 -12.91 89.27
N ASN A 496 -28.74 -14.17 89.62
CA ASN A 496 -29.64 -15.20 90.12
C ASN A 496 -30.87 -15.45 89.21
N LYS A 497 -30.71 -15.29 87.89
CA LYS A 497 -31.76 -15.52 86.88
C LYS A 497 -31.45 -16.78 86.07
N TYR A 498 -32.45 -17.65 85.88
CA TYR A 498 -32.30 -18.85 85.05
C TYR A 498 -32.36 -18.52 83.54
N PRO A 499 -31.32 -18.87 82.76
CA PRO A 499 -31.31 -18.65 81.32
C PRO A 499 -32.11 -19.75 80.61
N THR A 500 -33.42 -19.54 80.39
CA THR A 500 -34.19 -20.41 79.49
C THR A 500 -33.83 -20.13 78.04
N ARG A 501 -33.89 -21.14 77.16
CA ARG A 501 -33.52 -20.99 75.73
C ARG A 501 -34.14 -19.75 75.07
N LYS A 502 -35.44 -19.50 75.28
CA LYS A 502 -36.13 -18.33 74.75
C LYS A 502 -35.57 -17.00 75.26
N LYS A 503 -35.32 -16.91 76.57
CA LYS A 503 -34.75 -15.70 77.20
C LYS A 503 -33.32 -15.45 76.76
N LEU A 504 -32.55 -16.51 76.55
CA LEU A 504 -31.16 -16.42 76.13
C LEU A 504 -31.03 -16.01 74.66
N VAL A 505 -31.85 -16.57 73.77
CA VAL A 505 -31.91 -16.15 72.35
C VAL A 505 -32.30 -14.68 72.24
N HIS A 506 -33.28 -14.22 73.04
CA HIS A 506 -33.72 -12.84 73.03
C HIS A 506 -32.62 -11.88 73.53
N SER A 507 -32.02 -12.16 74.69
CA SER A 507 -31.00 -11.26 75.25
C SER A 507 -29.68 -11.28 74.48
N LEU A 508 -29.33 -12.39 73.82
CA LEU A 508 -28.17 -12.43 72.93
C LEU A 508 -28.42 -11.66 71.62
N LYS A 509 -29.67 -11.60 71.14
CA LYS A 509 -30.06 -10.72 70.02
C LYS A 509 -29.97 -9.24 70.40
N GLU A 510 -30.48 -8.89 71.58
CA GLU A 510 -30.39 -7.51 72.10
C GLU A 510 -28.95 -7.07 72.32
N ALA A 511 -28.08 -7.97 72.79
CA ALA A 511 -26.65 -7.70 72.96
C ALA A 511 -25.85 -7.71 71.64
N GLY A 512 -26.50 -8.01 70.51
CA GLY A 512 -25.86 -8.10 69.20
C GLY A 512 -24.91 -9.29 69.02
N LEU A 513 -24.96 -10.28 69.92
CA LEU A 513 -24.02 -11.41 69.97
C LEU A 513 -24.52 -12.66 69.22
N PHE A 514 -25.82 -12.79 68.96
CA PHE A 514 -26.38 -13.95 68.26
C PHE A 514 -27.70 -13.64 67.58
N PHE A 515 -27.82 -13.86 66.27
CA PHE A 515 -29.01 -13.49 65.49
C PHE A 515 -29.87 -14.68 65.00
N SER A 516 -29.46 -15.92 65.28
CA SER A 516 -30.14 -17.12 64.76
C SER A 516 -31.42 -17.50 65.55
N GLY A 517 -32.12 -18.54 65.08
CA GLY A 517 -33.35 -19.05 65.71
C GLY A 517 -33.08 -19.92 66.93
N GLU A 518 -34.12 -20.18 67.75
CA GLU A 518 -34.03 -20.96 69.01
C GLU A 518 -33.41 -22.35 68.82
N SER A 519 -33.61 -22.96 67.66
CA SER A 519 -33.10 -24.28 67.30
C SER A 519 -31.59 -24.33 67.04
N SER A 520 -30.92 -23.17 66.95
CA SER A 520 -29.46 -23.08 66.74
C SER A 520 -28.68 -22.87 68.04
N LEU A 521 -29.37 -22.72 69.18
CA LEU A 521 -28.79 -22.42 70.50
C LEU A 521 -28.77 -23.68 71.37
N THR A 522 -28.49 -24.83 70.74
CA THR A 522 -28.60 -26.16 71.34
C THR A 522 -27.38 -26.57 72.13
#